data_AF-A0A7W0YTF3-F1
#
_entry.id   AF-A0A7W0YTF3-F1
#
_cell.length_a   1.000
_cell.length_b   1.000
_cell.length_c   1.000
_cell.angle_alpha   90.00
_cell.angle_beta   90.00
_cell.angle_gamma   90.00
#
_symmetry.space_group_name_H-M   'P 1'
#
loop_
_entity.id
_entity.type
_entity.pdbx_description
1 polymer ?
#
loop_
_entity_poly.entity_id
_entity_poly.type
_entity_poly.pdbx_seq_one_letter_code
_entity_poly.pdbx_strand_id
1 'polypeptide(L)'
;MRDAWLIYLALGALFVLVCGLLAGAWARRRLGAAAVVLFAAAVVVWALDFAAISSAYRDADGFFDCGEDCTSVHFATAVGFLAPPLLIAMSAMAALVTLVQRRRARLAQ
;
A
#
# COMPACT_ATOMS: atom_id res chain seq x y z
N MET A 1 -3.70 -3.51 -23.68
CA MET A 1 -3.76 -4.56 -22.63
C MET A 1 -2.42 -5.24 -22.31
N ARG A 2 -1.37 -5.05 -23.12
CA ARG A 2 -0.07 -5.72 -22.93
C ARG A 2 0.77 -5.20 -21.77
N ASP A 3 0.38 -4.14 -21.07
CA ASP A 3 1.19 -3.52 -19.99
C ASP A 3 0.54 -3.63 -18.60
N ALA A 4 -0.69 -4.15 -18.52
CA ALA A 4 -1.38 -4.37 -17.24
C ALA A 4 -0.60 -5.35 -16.32
N TRP A 5 0.15 -6.29 -16.90
CA TRP A 5 1.02 -7.20 -16.13
C TRP A 5 2.13 -6.47 -15.38
N LEU A 6 2.62 -5.32 -15.87
CA LEU A 6 3.63 -4.52 -15.17
C LEU A 6 3.06 -3.97 -13.85
N ILE A 7 1.82 -3.50 -13.87
CA ILE A 7 1.11 -3.01 -12.67
C ILE A 7 0.93 -4.17 -11.68
N TYR A 8 0.46 -5.34 -12.15
CA TYR A 8 0.30 -6.51 -11.29
C TYR A 8 1.62 -7.00 -10.70
N LEU A 9 2.71 -6.99 -11.48
CA LEU A 9 4.05 -7.32 -10.98
C LEU A 9 4.55 -6.30 -9.96
N ALA A 10 4.34 -5.01 -10.21
CA ALA A 10 4.72 -3.96 -9.26
C ALA A 10 3.94 -4.11 -7.94
N LEU A 11 2.63 -4.32 -7.99
CA LEU A 11 1.80 -4.57 -6.82
C LEU A 11 2.19 -5.86 -6.09
N GLY A 12 2.48 -6.93 -6.84
CA GLY A 12 2.95 -8.20 -6.29
C GLY A 12 4.30 -8.07 -5.59
N ALA A 13 5.27 -7.39 -6.22
CA ALA A 13 6.58 -7.12 -5.64
C ALA A 13 6.47 -6.25 -4.38
N LEU A 14 5.65 -5.20 -4.42
CA LEU A 14 5.36 -4.35 -3.26
C LEU A 14 4.75 -5.16 -2.12
N PHE A 15 3.76 -6.01 -2.42
CA PHE A 15 3.13 -6.88 -1.43
C PHE A 15 4.16 -7.82 -0.76
N VAL A 16 5.00 -8.50 -1.54
CA VAL A 16 6.04 -9.39 -1.00
C VAL A 16 7.03 -8.61 -0.13
N LEU A 17 7.47 -7.43 -0.58
CA LEU A 17 8.35 -6.55 0.20
C LEU A 17 7.73 -6.14 1.53
N VAL A 18 6.48 -5.69 1.53
CA VAL A 18 5.78 -5.26 2.74
C VAL A 18 5.55 -6.43 3.69
N CYS A 19 5.19 -7.60 3.18
CA CYS A 19 5.12 -8.83 3.96
C CYS A 19 6.47 -9.14 4.64
N GLY A 20 7.58 -9.07 3.90
CA GLY A 20 8.93 -9.29 4.44
C GLY A 20 9.30 -8.29 5.53
N LEU A 21 8.99 -6.99 5.31
CA LEU A 21 9.22 -5.93 6.29
C LEU A 21 8.38 -6.13 7.56
N LEU A 22 7.10 -6.48 7.43
CA LEU A 22 6.23 -6.77 8.57
C LEU A 22 6.69 -8.02 9.33
N ALA A 23 7.12 -9.08 8.63
CA ALA A 23 7.70 -10.27 9.25
C ALA A 23 9.00 -9.94 10.01
N GLY A 24 9.88 -9.11 9.44
CA GLY A 24 11.07 -8.62 10.13
C GLY A 24 10.74 -7.75 11.35
N ALA A 25 9.72 -6.89 11.26
CA ALA A 25 9.24 -6.08 12.36
C ALA A 25 8.62 -6.93 13.48
N TRP A 26 7.91 -8.01 13.12
CA TRP A 26 7.40 -8.99 14.06
C TRP A 26 8.54 -9.63 14.86
N ALA A 27 9.58 -10.12 14.19
CA ALA A 27 10.73 -10.74 14.86
C ALA A 27 11.39 -9.80 15.88
N ARG A 28 11.37 -8.48 15.61
CA ARG A 28 11.92 -7.43 16.50
C ARG A 28 10.92 -6.90 17.53
N ARG A 29 9.71 -7.46 17.65
CA ARG A 29 8.60 -6.96 18.49
C ARG A 29 8.18 -5.51 18.20
N ARG A 30 8.47 -5.01 16.98
CA ARG A 30 8.14 -3.65 16.52
C ARG A 30 6.93 -3.62 15.58
N LEU A 31 6.17 -4.71 15.48
CA LEU A 31 5.05 -4.85 14.54
C LEU A 31 4.02 -3.71 14.65
N GLY A 32 3.68 -3.28 15.86
CA GLY A 32 2.74 -2.18 16.06
C GLY A 32 3.22 -0.84 15.48
N ALA A 33 4.50 -0.51 15.67
CA ALA A 33 5.08 0.71 15.08
C ALA A 33 5.15 0.62 13.56
N ALA A 34 5.55 -0.56 13.03
CA ALA A 34 5.58 -0.80 11.59
C ALA A 34 4.18 -0.68 10.95
N ALA A 35 3.14 -1.22 11.61
CA ALA A 35 1.76 -1.10 11.14
C ALA A 35 1.30 0.36 11.07
N VAL A 36 1.59 1.17 12.09
CA VAL A 36 1.23 2.61 12.11
C VAL A 36 1.96 3.38 11.02
N VAL A 37 3.25 3.14 10.84
CA VAL A 37 4.05 3.80 9.78
C VAL A 37 3.53 3.39 8.40
N LEU A 38 3.24 2.11 8.19
CA LEU A 38 2.71 1.61 6.93
C LEU A 38 1.34 2.22 6.61
N PHE A 39 0.45 2.28 7.61
CA PHE A 39 -0.86 2.92 7.47
C PHE A 39 -0.74 4.39 7.10
N ALA A 40 0.08 5.15 7.85
CA ALA A 40 0.29 6.57 7.60
C ALA A 40 0.87 6.81 6.20
N ALA A 41 1.87 6.03 5.79
CA ALA A 41 2.45 6.11 4.45
C ALA A 41 1.42 5.81 3.36
N ALA A 42 0.61 4.75 3.53
CA ALA A 42 -0.44 4.40 2.58
C ALA A 42 -1.49 5.52 2.42
N VAL A 43 -1.95 6.09 3.54
CA VAL A 43 -2.90 7.22 3.52
C VAL A 43 -2.32 8.45 2.83
N VAL A 44 -1.06 8.79 3.11
CA VAL A 44 -0.38 9.92 2.46
C VAL A 44 -0.26 9.70 0.96
N VAL A 45 0.18 8.52 0.52
CA VAL A 45 0.28 8.18 -0.91
C VAL A 45 -1.09 8.29 -1.57
N TRP A 46 -2.13 7.72 -0.94
CA TRP A 46 -3.49 7.80 -1.47
C TRP A 46 -4.01 9.23 -1.59
N ALA A 47 -3.77 10.06 -0.58
CA ALA A 47 -4.21 11.46 -0.59
C ALA A 47 -3.48 12.28 -1.67
N LEU A 48 -2.18 12.04 -1.86
CA LEU A 48 -1.39 12.67 -2.92
C LEU A 48 -1.89 12.26 -4.31
N ASP A 49 -2.18 10.98 -4.48
CA ASP A 49 -2.66 10.45 -5.76
C ASP A 49 -4.07 10.95 -6.08
N PHE A 50 -4.96 10.95 -5.09
CA PHE A 50 -6.29 11.56 -5.19
C PHE A 50 -6.22 13.06 -5.53
N ALA A 51 -5.29 13.80 -4.93
CA ALA A 51 -5.07 15.21 -5.24
C ALA A 51 -4.55 15.39 -6.69
N ALA A 52 -3.66 14.52 -7.17
CA ALA A 52 -3.15 14.56 -8.53
C ALA A 52 -4.26 14.29 -9.56
N ILE A 53 -5.08 13.26 -9.33
CA ILE A 53 -6.24 12.89 -10.16
C ILE A 53 -7.26 14.03 -10.18
N SER A 54 -7.66 14.56 -9.01
CA SER A 54 -8.68 15.61 -8.93
C SER A 54 -8.25 16.97 -9.49
N SER A 55 -6.94 17.24 -9.54
CA SER A 55 -6.39 18.46 -10.15
C SER A 55 -6.06 18.30 -11.63
N ALA A 56 -6.33 17.14 -12.25
CA ALA A 56 -5.91 16.79 -13.61
C ALA A 56 -4.41 17.04 -13.84
N TYR A 57 -3.60 16.88 -12.78
CA TYR A 57 -2.18 17.22 -12.84
C TYR A 57 -1.47 16.26 -13.80
N ARG A 58 -1.00 16.78 -14.94
CA ARG A 58 -0.32 16.00 -15.98
C ARG A 58 -1.11 14.78 -16.45
N ASP A 59 -2.43 14.94 -16.65
CA ASP A 59 -3.28 13.86 -17.18
C ASP A 59 -3.28 12.61 -16.26
N ALA A 60 -3.27 12.83 -14.94
CA ALA A 60 -3.15 11.79 -13.92
C ALA A 60 -4.30 10.78 -13.93
N ASP A 61 -5.47 11.15 -14.45
CA ASP A 61 -6.65 10.30 -14.69
C ASP A 61 -6.57 9.52 -16.01
N GLY A 62 -5.62 9.87 -16.89
CA GLY A 62 -5.40 9.23 -18.18
C GLY A 62 -5.08 7.73 -18.11
N PHE A 63 -4.83 7.14 -16.93
CA PHE A 63 -4.67 5.69 -16.79
C PHE A 63 -5.96 4.88 -17.03
N PHE A 64 -7.14 5.51 -16.91
CA PHE A 64 -8.40 4.84 -17.26
C PHE A 64 -8.61 4.75 -18.77
N ASP A 65 -8.04 5.70 -19.53
CA ASP A 65 -8.46 5.98 -20.91
C ASP A 65 -7.29 5.89 -21.92
N CYS A 66 -6.05 5.69 -21.48
CA CYS A 66 -4.84 5.83 -22.32
C CYS A 66 -4.66 4.84 -23.48
N GLY A 67 -5.59 3.90 -23.70
CA GLY A 67 -5.52 2.98 -24.84
C GLY A 67 -4.20 2.21 -24.93
N GLU A 68 -3.40 2.46 -25.97
CA GLU A 68 -2.06 1.88 -26.16
C GLU A 68 -0.91 2.85 -25.83
N ASP A 69 -1.19 4.13 -25.59
CA ASP A 69 -0.19 5.20 -25.39
C ASP A 69 -0.08 5.61 -23.91
N CYS A 70 0.01 4.64 -23.01
CA CYS A 70 0.14 4.92 -21.58
C CYS A 70 1.56 5.40 -21.23
N THR A 71 1.68 6.60 -20.65
CA THR A 71 2.96 7.15 -20.21
C THR A 71 3.36 6.63 -18.83
N SER A 72 4.63 6.79 -18.43
CA SER A 72 5.12 6.39 -17.10
C SER A 72 4.34 7.05 -15.95
N VAL A 73 3.76 8.23 -16.17
CA VAL A 73 2.94 8.95 -15.18
C VAL A 73 1.64 8.19 -14.92
N HIS A 74 0.99 7.66 -15.97
CA HIS A 74 -0.27 6.89 -15.85
C HIS A 74 -0.06 5.58 -15.08
N PHE A 75 1.09 4.92 -15.29
CA PHE A 75 1.43 3.71 -14.51
C PHE A 75 1.69 4.04 -13.04
N ALA A 76 2.36 5.17 -12.76
CA ALA A 76 2.63 5.61 -11.40
C ALA A 76 1.34 5.96 -10.66
N THR A 77 0.40 6.66 -11.29
CA THR A 77 -0.89 7.00 -10.68
C THR A 77 -1.76 5.77 -10.50
N ALA A 78 -1.82 4.84 -11.46
CA ALA A 78 -2.54 3.59 -11.30
C ALA A 78 -2.04 2.77 -10.09
N VAL A 79 -0.72 2.65 -9.92
CA VAL A 79 -0.13 1.98 -8.73
C VAL A 79 -0.37 2.80 -7.46
N GLY A 80 -0.23 4.12 -7.52
CA GLY A 80 -0.49 5.06 -6.43
C GLY A 80 -1.93 5.01 -5.91
N PHE A 81 -2.89 4.73 -6.79
CA PHE A 81 -4.30 4.57 -6.44
C PHE A 81 -4.63 3.17 -5.92
N LEU A 82 -4.08 2.12 -6.54
CA LEU A 82 -4.40 0.72 -6.24
C LEU A 82 -3.63 0.14 -5.04
N ALA A 83 -2.40 0.59 -4.80
CA ALA A 83 -1.57 0.08 -3.71
C ALA A 83 -2.10 0.46 -2.32
N PRO A 84 -2.57 1.69 -2.04
CA PRO A 84 -2.94 2.08 -0.69
C PRO A 84 -4.04 1.25 -0.04
N PRO A 85 -5.16 0.88 -0.71
CA PRO A 85 -6.15 -0.01 -0.12
C PRO A 85 -5.54 -1.34 0.36
N LEU A 86 -4.63 -1.92 -0.42
CA LEU A 86 -3.91 -3.15 -0.06
C LEU A 86 -3.01 -2.93 1.17
N LEU A 87 -2.21 -1.86 1.17
CA LEU A 87 -1.29 -1.53 2.27
C LEU A 87 -2.06 -1.22 3.57
N ILE A 88 -3.20 -0.52 3.47
CA ILE A 88 -4.09 -0.24 4.59
C ILE A 88 -4.62 -1.56 5.17
N ALA A 89 -5.13 -2.48 4.33
CA ALA A 89 -5.61 -3.78 4.80
C ALA A 89 -4.51 -4.58 5.52
N MET A 90 -3.29 -4.60 4.97
CA MET A 90 -2.14 -5.25 5.61
C MET A 90 -1.77 -4.60 6.95
N SER A 91 -1.78 -3.27 7.02
CA SER A 91 -1.50 -2.54 8.26
C SER A 91 -2.55 -2.82 9.34
N ALA A 92 -3.83 -2.89 8.97
CA ALA A 92 -4.93 -3.22 9.87
C ALA A 92 -4.77 -4.64 10.43
N MET A 93 -4.43 -5.62 9.59
CA MET A 93 -4.13 -6.98 10.02
C MET A 93 -2.94 -7.03 11.00
N ALA A 94 -1.83 -6.33 10.69
CA ALA A 94 -0.67 -6.26 11.57
C ALA A 94 -1.00 -5.61 12.93
N ALA A 95 -1.85 -4.58 12.93
CA ALA A 95 -2.34 -3.94 14.14
C ALA A 95 -3.23 -4.89 14.97
N LEU A 96 -4.17 -5.60 14.34
CA LEU A 96 -5.02 -6.61 14.99
C LEU A 96 -4.20 -7.70 15.67
N VAL A 97 -3.22 -8.25 14.97
CA VAL A 97 -2.28 -9.23 15.53
C VAL A 97 -1.60 -8.67 16.78
N THR A 98 -1.08 -7.43 16.69
CA THR A 98 -0.39 -6.79 17.81
C THR A 98 -1.33 -6.61 19.01
N LEU A 99 -2.59 -6.24 18.78
CA LEU A 99 -3.61 -6.12 19.82
C LEU A 99 -3.95 -7.46 20.48
N VAL A 100 -4.11 -8.53 19.68
CA VAL A 100 -4.37 -9.88 20.18
C VAL A 100 -3.22 -10.37 21.04
N GLN A 101 -1.97 -10.18 20.61
CA GLN A 101 -0.78 -10.54 21.41
C GLN A 101 -0.75 -9.79 22.75
N ARG A 102 -1.00 -8.47 22.74
CA ARG A 102 -1.05 -7.65 23.96
C ARG A 102 -2.20 -8.05 24.89
N ARG A 103 -3.34 -8.51 24.36
CA ARG A 103 -4.44 -9.03 25.18
C ARG A 103 -4.07 -10.36 25.83
N ARG A 104 -3.53 -11.31 25.06
CA ARG A 104 -3.09 -12.61 25.59
C ARG A 104 -2.01 -12.46 26.67
N ALA A 105 -1.04 -11.57 26.47
CA ALA A 105 0.00 -11.31 27.46
C ALA A 105 -0.56 -10.75 28.78
N ARG A 106 -1.63 -9.96 28.72
CA ARG A 106 -2.31 -9.42 29.92
C ARG A 106 -3.17 -10.44 30.65
N LEU A 107 -3.73 -11.42 29.94
CA LEU A 107 -4.55 -12.48 30.53
C LEU A 107 -3.71 -13.60 31.17
N ALA A 108 -2.43 -13.69 30.83
CA ALA A 108 -1.49 -14.66 31.39
C ALA A 108 -0.79 -14.13 32.67
N GLN A 109 -1.10 -12.89 33.07
CA GLN A 109 -0.65 -12.25 34.31
C GLN A 109 -1.80 -12.26 35.32
#